data_AF-A0A6B3GD96-F1
#
_entry.id   AF-A0A6B3GD96-F1
#
_cell.length_a   1.000
_cell.length_b   1.000
_cell.length_c   1.000
_cell.angle_alpha   90.00
_cell.angle_beta   90.00
_cell.angle_gamma   90.00
#
_symmetry.space_group_name_H-M   'P 1'
#
loop_
_entity.id
_entity.type
_entity.pdbx_description
1 polymer ?
#
loop_
_entity_poly.entity_id
_entity_poly.type
_entity_poly.pdbx_seq_one_letter_code
_entity_poly.pdbx_strand_id
1 'polypeptide(L)' 'MAMTPAVKNEISHLPVTRTCCRKAEVSAILRFAGGLHLVSGRIVIEAELDTGNAARRLKRDILEIFG' A
#
# COMPACT_ATOMS: atom_id res chain seq x y z
N MET A 1 12.64 -14.16 -7.06
CA MET A 1 13.75 -13.24 -6.72
C MET A 1 13.38 -12.54 -5.42
N ALA A 2 14.21 -12.64 -4.38
CA ALA A 2 13.95 -11.96 -3.11
C ALA A 2 14.74 -10.65 -3.07
N MET A 3 14.04 -9.52 -2.94
CA MET A 3 14.69 -8.26 -2.58
C MET A 3 15.23 -8.36 -1.16
N THR A 4 16.38 -7.74 -0.89
CA THR A 4 16.89 -7.67 0.48
C THR A 4 16.00 -6.78 1.36
N PRO A 5 15.84 -7.07 2.66
CA PRO A 5 15.06 -6.22 3.57
C PRO A 5 15.54 -4.76 3.59
N ALA A 6 16.85 -4.55 3.42
CA ALA A 6 17.44 -3.21 3.34
C ALA A 6 16.88 -2.40 2.16
N VAL A 7 16.78 -3.00 0.97
CA VAL A 7 16.24 -2.33 -0.22
C VAL A 7 14.74 -2.05 -0.04
N LYS A 8 13.97 -2.97 0.56
CA LYS A 8 12.55 -2.73 0.88
C LYS A 8 12.40 -1.52 1.82
N ASN A 9 13.27 -1.40 2.83
CA ASN A 9 13.26 -0.27 3.74
C ASN A 9 13.58 1.04 3.03
N GLU A 10 14.61 1.08 2.19
CA GLU A 10 14.98 2.25 1.40
C GLU A 10 13.81 2.72 0.51
N ILE A 11 13.24 1.83 -0.30
CA ILE A 11 12.12 2.15 -1.20
C ILE A 11 10.90 2.64 -0.39
N SER A 12 10.65 2.07 0.79
CA SER A 12 9.54 2.50 1.64
C SER A 12 9.66 3.94 2.14
N HIS A 13 10.84 4.58 2.01
CA HIS A 13 11.05 6.00 2.34
C HIS A 13 10.98 6.94 1.14
N LEU A 14 10.94 6.42 -0.10
CA LEU A 14 10.89 7.24 -1.32
C LEU A 14 9.57 8.03 -1.37
N PRO A 15 9.58 9.38 -1.39
CA PRO A 15 8.36 10.18 -1.48
C PRO A 15 7.69 10.05 -2.85
N VAL A 16 6.37 9.85 -2.86
CA VAL A 16 5.54 9.85 -4.06
C VAL A 16 4.55 11.01 -3.99
N THR A 17 4.81 12.06 -4.77
CA THR A 17 4.09 13.34 -4.65
C THR A 17 2.90 13.45 -5.60
N ARG A 18 2.99 12.82 -6.79
CA ARG A 18 1.94 12.90 -7.80
C ARG A 18 0.78 11.97 -7.46
N THR A 19 -0.44 12.51 -7.44
CA THR A 19 -1.66 11.75 -7.11
C THR A 19 -1.86 10.52 -8.01
N CYS A 20 -1.55 10.62 -9.31
CA CYS A 20 -1.65 9.47 -10.22
C CYS A 20 -0.69 8.34 -9.85
N CYS A 21 0.53 8.66 -9.42
CA CYS A 21 1.52 7.68 -8.99
C CYS A 21 1.10 7.02 -7.68
N ARG A 22 0.56 7.78 -6.72
CA ARG A 22 0.02 7.24 -5.46
C ARG A 22 -1.15 6.27 -5.72
N LYS A 23 -2.08 6.62 -6.62
CA LYS A 23 -3.17 5.72 -7.06
C LYS A 23 -2.63 4.42 -7.66
N ALA A 24 -1.60 4.51 -8.50
CA ALA A 24 -0.96 3.36 -9.11
C ALA A 24 -0.27 2.47 -8.07
N GLU A 25 0.46 3.08 -7.11
CA GLU A 25 1.11 2.38 -6.01
C GLU A 25 0.09 1.64 -5.13
N VAL A 26 -0.98 2.30 -4.69
CA VAL A 26 -2.05 1.67 -3.90
C VAL A 26 -2.69 0.51 -4.66
N SER A 27 -3.03 0.71 -5.93
CA SER A 27 -3.63 -0.33 -6.78
C SER A 27 -2.70 -1.54 -6.93
N ALA A 28 -1.40 -1.31 -7.16
CA ALA A 28 -0.41 -2.38 -7.29
C ALA A 28 -0.20 -3.12 -5.97
N ILE A 29 -0.11 -2.41 -4.85
CA ILE A 29 0.03 -3.03 -3.53
C ILE A 29 -1.17 -3.94 -3.25
N LEU A 30 -2.40 -3.44 -3.41
CA LEU A 30 -3.60 -4.25 -3.18
C LEU A 30 -3.75 -5.41 -4.19
N ARG A 31 -3.19 -5.30 -5.40
CA ARG A 31 -3.20 -6.37 -6.41
C ARG A 31 -2.32 -7.56 -6.01
N PHE A 32 -1.17 -7.32 -5.37
CA PHE A 32 -0.13 -8.32 -5.16
C PHE A 32 0.09 -8.71 -3.71
N ALA A 33 -0.19 -7.81 -2.77
CA ALA A 33 0.10 -7.97 -1.36
C ALA A 33 -1.17 -8.01 -0.50
N GLY A 34 -2.36 -7.97 -1.12
CA GLY A 34 -3.60 -7.86 -0.38
C GLY A 34 -4.85 -8.09 -1.23
N GLY A 35 -5.95 -7.58 -0.72
CA GLY A 35 -7.27 -7.70 -1.33
C GLY A 35 -8.30 -6.78 -0.70
N LEU A 36 -9.44 -6.69 -1.37
CA LEU A 36 -10.63 -6.01 -0.90
C LEU A 36 -11.69 -7.08 -0.62
N HIS A 37 -12.27 -7.03 0.57
CA HIS A 37 -13.31 -7.95 0.99
C HIS A 37 -14.59 -7.16 1.29
N LEU A 38 -15.73 -7.67 0.84
CA LEU A 38 -17.03 -7.12 1.21
C LEU A 38 -17.59 -7.95 2.36
N VAL A 39 -17.54 -7.39 3.57
CA VAL A 39 -18.00 -8.05 4.79
C VAL A 39 -19.14 -7.23 5.37
N SER A 40 -20.35 -7.81 5.41
CA SER A 40 -21.56 -7.17 5.95
C SER A 40 -21.82 -5.76 5.36
N GLY A 41 -21.64 -5.62 4.04
CA GLY A 41 -21.84 -4.34 3.33
C GLY A 41 -20.73 -3.30 3.54
N ARG A 42 -19.63 -3.66 4.20
CA ARG A 42 -18.46 -2.79 4.40
C ARG A 42 -17.27 -3.31 3.62
N ILE A 43 -16.47 -2.38 3.09
CA ILE A 43 -15.19 -2.72 2.47
C ILE A 43 -14.17 -2.93 3.59
N VAL A 44 -13.60 -4.13 3.64
CA VAL A 44 -12.47 -4.50 4.49
C VAL A 44 -11.25 -4.62 3.60
N ILE A 45 -10.15 -3.98 4.02
CA ILE A 45 -8.89 -3.98 3.28
C ILE A 45 -7.90 -4.83 4.06
N GLU A 46 -7.40 -5.89 3.44
CA GLU A 46 -6.39 -6.77 4.00
C GLU A 46 -5.13 -6.69 3.13
N ALA A 47 -3.98 -6.44 3.74
CA ALA A 47 -2.70 -6.42 3.04
C ALA A 47 -1.56 -6.82 3.97
N GLU A 48 -0.66 -7.68 3.48
CA GLU A 48 0.54 -8.12 4.17
C GLU A 48 1.76 -7.42 3.54
N LEU A 49 2.50 -6.67 4.37
CA LEU A 49 3.65 -5.88 3.91
C LEU A 49 4.85 -6.13 4.80
N ASP A 50 6.03 -6.22 4.20
CA ASP A 50 7.27 -6.53 4.92
C ASP A 50 7.77 -5.39 5.81
N THR A 51 7.32 -4.15 5.58
CA THR A 51 7.79 -2.98 6.33
C THR A 51 6.61 -2.19 6.91
N GLY A 52 6.75 -1.78 8.17
CA GLY A 52 5.74 -0.95 8.84
C GLY A 52 5.57 0.41 8.18
N ASN A 53 6.61 0.93 7.52
CA ASN A 53 6.53 2.21 6.80
C ASN A 53 5.64 2.11 5.55
N ALA A 54 5.78 1.03 4.76
CA ALA A 54 4.88 0.76 3.64
C ALA A 54 3.42 0.62 4.09
N ALA A 55 3.17 -0.06 5.21
CA ALA A 55 1.82 -0.20 5.76
C ALA A 55 1.19 1.14 6.17
N ARG A 56 1.95 2.01 6.85
CA ARG A 56 1.47 3.35 7.23
C ARG A 56 1.23 4.24 6.01
N ARG A 57 2.12 4.17 5.01
CA ARG A 57 1.97 4.86 3.72
C ARG A 57 0.70 4.41 3.01
N LEU A 58 0.47 3.10 2.87
CA LEU A 58 -0.71 2.54 2.24
C LEU A 58 -1.99 3.05 2.93
N LYS A 59 -2.04 2.96 4.27
CA LYS A 59 -3.17 3.46 5.06
C LYS A 59 -3.44 4.94 4.79
N ARG A 60 -2.40 5.79 4.87
CA ARG A 60 -2.54 7.24 4.62
C ARG A 60 -3.03 7.51 3.20
N ASP A 61 -2.45 6.86 2.21
CA ASP A 61 -2.77 7.10 0.81
C ASP A 61 -4.17 6.63 0.45
N ILE A 62 -4.65 5.54 1.03
CA ILE A 62 -6.05 5.12 0.89
C ILE A 62 -6.99 6.21 1.44
N LEU A 63 -6.74 6.67 2.67
CA LEU A 63 -7.58 7.67 3.33
C LEU A 63 -7.60 9.01 2.58
N GLU A 64 -6.45 9.48 2.12
CA GLU A 64 -6.34 10.76 1.42
C GLU A 64 -6.93 10.73 0.00
N ILE A 65 -6.88 9.58 -0.68
CA ILE A 65 -7.29 9.48 -2.10
C ILE A 65 -8.75 9.04 -2.24
N PHE A 66 -9.23 8.17 -1.34
CA PHE A 66 -10.53 7.49 -1.48
C PHE A 66 -11.53 7.79 -0.33
N GLY A 67 -11.11 8.45 0.76
CA GLY A 67 -11.96 8.85 1.89
C GLY A 67 -11.88 7.90 3.09
#